data_AF-A0A5E7VLB1-F1
#
_entry.id   AF-A0A5E7VLB1-F1
#
_cell.length_a   1.000
_cell.length_b   1.000
_cell.length_c   1.000
_cell.angle_alpha   90.00
_cell.angle_beta   90.00
_cell.angle_gamma   90.00
#
_symmetry.space_group_name_H-M   'P 1'
#
loop_
_entity.id
_entity.type
_entity.pdbx_description
1 polymer ?
#
loop_
_entity_poly.entity_id
_entity_poly.type
_entity_poly.pdbx_seq_one_letter_code
_entity_poly.pdbx_strand_id
1 'polypeptide(L)'
;MSRKKRSKSRLSFKASETFSFPGTDEHFRTTVKLTTSRLVRVRLHDFNVSFTSHQAREVGLGLIEAVIKSCGQDERKLEESKLKTTIEFWRSFIERNEPFGSPEKADLLQVVKTGTEFHIGGTLLDPDPIVEFEDDEEPYYDLYIELDGRYIHMNFGWVRWSFINTEAEWLAEQLLTAVFLATKSVKDLSTST
;
A
#
# COMPACT_ATOMS: atom_id res chain seq x y z
N MET A 1 -15.63 39.20 -22.04
CA MET A 1 -14.65 38.60 -21.12
C MET A 1 -15.23 37.33 -20.53
N SER A 2 -14.79 36.14 -20.97
CA SER A 2 -15.28 34.86 -20.45
C SER A 2 -14.26 34.27 -19.50
N ARG A 3 -14.60 34.19 -18.21
CA ARG A 3 -13.76 33.56 -17.18
C ARG A 3 -13.68 32.07 -17.49
N LYS A 4 -12.52 31.61 -17.97
CA LYS A 4 -12.17 30.18 -18.02
C LYS A 4 -12.25 29.62 -16.59
N LYS A 5 -13.32 28.90 -16.27
CA LYS A 5 -13.36 27.99 -15.13
C LYS A 5 -12.28 26.92 -15.39
N ARG A 6 -11.08 27.11 -14.86
CA ARG A 6 -10.10 26.03 -14.72
C ARG A 6 -10.77 24.98 -13.83
N SER A 7 -11.29 23.90 -14.41
CA SER A 7 -11.67 22.73 -13.63
C SER A 7 -10.39 22.23 -12.99
N LYS A 8 -10.32 22.28 -11.66
CA LYS A 8 -9.28 21.56 -10.91
C LYS A 8 -9.51 20.09 -11.23
N SER A 9 -8.71 19.48 -12.10
CA SER A 9 -8.78 18.05 -12.36
C SER A 9 -8.38 17.34 -11.08
N ARG A 10 -9.35 16.92 -10.27
CA ARG A 10 -9.11 16.01 -9.17
C ARG A 10 -8.70 14.67 -9.80
N LEU A 11 -7.40 14.39 -9.84
CA LEU A 11 -6.87 13.11 -10.29
C LEU A 11 -7.56 11.99 -9.49
N SER A 12 -8.34 11.16 -10.17
CA SER A 12 -8.99 9.97 -9.61
C SER A 12 -8.25 8.74 -10.11
N PHE A 13 -7.96 7.81 -9.22
CA PHE A 13 -7.31 6.54 -9.55
C PHE A 13 -8.17 5.37 -9.07
N LYS A 14 -8.29 4.35 -9.90
CA LYS A 14 -8.91 3.07 -9.56
C LYS A 14 -8.29 1.97 -10.40
N ALA A 15 -7.77 0.94 -9.74
CA ALA A 15 -7.29 -0.29 -10.36
C ALA A 15 -8.05 -1.48 -9.77
N SER A 16 -8.26 -2.52 -10.56
CA SER A 16 -8.89 -3.76 -10.11
C SER A 16 -8.20 -4.95 -10.74
N GLU A 17 -8.09 -6.03 -10.00
CA GLU A 17 -7.59 -7.33 -10.47
C GLU A 17 -8.36 -8.45 -9.78
N THR A 18 -8.32 -9.65 -10.35
CA THR A 18 -8.93 -10.85 -9.79
C THR A 18 -7.85 -11.72 -9.17
N PHE A 19 -7.95 -11.95 -7.86
CA PHE A 19 -7.06 -12.80 -7.09
C PHE A 19 -7.73 -14.14 -6.80
N SER A 20 -6.95 -15.13 -6.39
CA SER A 20 -7.45 -16.47 -6.06
C SER A 20 -7.25 -16.78 -4.59
N PHE A 21 -8.23 -17.44 -3.96
CA PHE A 21 -8.03 -17.98 -2.62
C PHE A 21 -7.06 -19.17 -2.68
N PRO A 22 -5.96 -19.15 -1.91
CA PRO A 22 -4.97 -20.22 -1.98
C PRO A 22 -5.54 -21.63 -1.78
N GLY A 23 -5.17 -22.55 -2.66
CA GLY A 23 -5.59 -23.95 -2.56
C GLY A 23 -7.03 -24.22 -2.99
N THR A 24 -7.69 -23.26 -3.62
CA THR A 24 -9.06 -23.37 -4.11
C THR A 24 -9.17 -22.85 -5.56
N ASP A 25 -10.30 -23.14 -6.21
CA ASP A 25 -10.68 -22.53 -7.50
C ASP A 25 -11.53 -21.25 -7.31
N GLU A 26 -11.63 -20.74 -6.09
CA GLU A 26 -12.40 -19.55 -5.78
C GLU A 26 -11.58 -18.29 -6.06
N HIS A 27 -12.24 -17.31 -6.69
CA HIS A 27 -11.63 -16.05 -7.07
C HIS A 27 -12.37 -14.86 -6.46
N PHE A 28 -11.63 -13.81 -6.14
CA PHE A 28 -12.19 -12.58 -5.59
C PHE A 28 -11.62 -11.35 -6.28
N ARG A 29 -12.44 -10.30 -6.33
CA ARG A 29 -12.00 -9.03 -6.89
C ARG A 29 -11.23 -8.22 -5.84
N THR A 30 -10.02 -7.84 -6.18
CA THR A 30 -9.22 -6.85 -5.48
C THR A 30 -9.36 -5.49 -6.15
N THR A 31 -9.42 -4.41 -5.38
CA THR A 31 -9.47 -3.05 -5.93
C THR A 31 -8.64 -2.09 -5.09
N VAL A 32 -7.87 -1.23 -5.75
CA VAL A 32 -7.17 -0.08 -5.14
C VAL A 32 -7.75 1.19 -5.72
N LYS A 33 -8.10 2.16 -4.87
CA LYS A 33 -8.73 3.42 -5.29
C LYS A 33 -8.17 4.59 -4.51
N LEU A 34 -7.80 5.67 -5.22
CA LEU A 34 -7.54 6.97 -4.59
C LEU A 34 -8.87 7.71 -4.42
N THR A 35 -9.24 7.98 -3.18
CA THR A 35 -10.48 8.70 -2.85
C THR A 35 -10.33 10.21 -3.08
N THR A 36 -11.45 10.91 -3.05
CA THR A 36 -11.47 12.38 -3.10
C THR A 36 -10.84 13.03 -1.87
N SER A 37 -10.82 12.32 -0.74
CA SER A 37 -10.13 12.72 0.50
C SER A 37 -8.65 12.35 0.51
N ARG A 38 -8.10 11.85 -0.61
CA ARG A 38 -6.69 11.44 -0.77
C ARG A 38 -6.27 10.20 0.03
N LEU A 39 -7.24 9.44 0.53
CA LEU A 39 -6.98 8.14 1.10
C LEU A 39 -6.85 7.11 -0.03
N VAL A 40 -5.97 6.13 0.19
CA VAL A 40 -5.82 4.96 -0.68
C VAL A 40 -6.67 3.85 -0.09
N ARG A 41 -7.81 3.58 -0.70
CA ARG A 41 -8.71 2.50 -0.27
C ARG A 41 -8.39 1.21 -1.01
N VAL A 42 -8.20 0.14 -0.25
CA VAL A 42 -8.01 -1.22 -0.75
C VAL A 42 -9.23 -2.07 -0.37
N ARG A 43 -9.75 -2.81 -1.33
CA ARG A 43 -10.78 -3.83 -1.12
C ARG A 43 -10.21 -5.19 -1.49
N LEU A 44 -10.23 -6.12 -0.55
CA LEU A 44 -9.86 -7.53 -0.70
C LEU A 44 -11.12 -8.36 -0.38
N HIS A 45 -11.84 -8.81 -1.41
CA HIS A 45 -13.16 -9.43 -1.25
C HIS A 45 -14.15 -8.51 -0.49
N ASP A 46 -14.53 -8.88 0.73
CA ASP A 46 -15.44 -8.13 1.60
C ASP A 46 -14.70 -7.29 2.65
N PHE A 47 -13.38 -7.46 2.74
CA PHE A 47 -12.54 -6.65 3.61
C PHE A 47 -12.17 -5.33 2.90
N ASN A 48 -12.38 -4.22 3.59
CA ASN A 48 -12.00 -2.89 3.12
C ASN A 48 -11.06 -2.26 4.15
N VAL A 49 -9.99 -1.64 3.67
CA VAL A 49 -9.07 -0.86 4.48
C VAL A 49 -8.72 0.41 3.73
N SER A 50 -8.58 1.51 4.47
CA SER A 50 -8.13 2.79 3.93
C SER A 50 -6.76 3.11 4.50
N PHE A 51 -5.90 3.70 3.69
CA PHE A 51 -4.58 4.13 4.11
C PHE A 51 -4.38 5.61 3.81
N THR A 52 -3.64 6.31 4.66
CA THR A 52 -3.00 7.57 4.28
C THR A 52 -1.99 7.32 3.16
N SER A 53 -1.55 8.37 2.46
CA SER A 53 -0.51 8.22 1.43
C SER A 53 0.82 7.72 2.02
N HIS A 54 1.11 8.05 3.28
CA HIS A 54 2.29 7.57 3.98
C HIS A 54 2.17 6.07 4.28
N GLN A 55 1.08 5.65 4.93
CA GLN A 55 0.83 4.24 5.23
C GLN A 55 0.83 3.37 3.96
N ALA A 56 0.15 3.81 2.89
CA ALA A 56 0.11 3.09 1.62
C ALA A 56 1.51 2.91 0.99
N ARG A 57 2.42 3.90 1.17
CA ARG A 57 3.81 3.79 0.75
C ARG A 57 4.52 2.70 1.55
N GLU A 58 4.42 2.71 2.86
CA GLU A 58 5.07 1.72 3.72
C GLU A 58 4.58 0.30 3.40
N VAL A 59 3.26 0.12 3.25
CA VAL A 59 2.66 -1.17 2.85
C VAL A 59 3.16 -1.60 1.48
N GLY A 60 3.12 -0.70 0.49
CA GLY A 60 3.59 -1.00 -0.86
C GLY A 60 5.06 -1.40 -0.90
N LEU A 61 5.93 -0.69 -0.19
CA LEU A 61 7.35 -1.03 -0.11
C LEU A 61 7.58 -2.35 0.63
N GLY A 62 6.86 -2.60 1.72
CA GLY A 62 6.94 -3.85 2.48
C GLY A 62 6.51 -5.07 1.66
N LEU A 63 5.48 -4.94 0.82
CA LEU A 63 5.06 -5.99 -0.10
C LEU A 63 6.14 -6.30 -1.15
N ILE A 64 6.77 -5.29 -1.76
CA ILE A 64 7.86 -5.56 -2.73
C ILE A 64 9.03 -6.25 -2.02
N GLU A 65 9.36 -5.83 -0.81
CA GLU A 65 10.41 -6.50 -0.03
C GLU A 65 10.06 -7.96 0.24
N ALA A 66 8.79 -8.26 0.60
CA ALA A 66 8.32 -9.63 0.76
C ALA A 66 8.47 -10.45 -0.54
N VAL A 67 8.09 -9.88 -1.70
CA VAL A 67 8.25 -10.53 -3.02
C VAL A 67 9.72 -10.83 -3.32
N ILE A 68 10.63 -9.89 -3.06
CA ILE A 68 12.08 -10.11 -3.24
C ILE A 68 12.56 -11.27 -2.38
N LYS A 69 12.10 -11.34 -1.13
CA LYS A 69 12.53 -12.37 -0.18
C LYS A 69 11.91 -13.74 -0.47
N SER A 70 10.73 -13.79 -1.08
CA SER A 70 10.05 -15.05 -1.45
C SER A 70 10.63 -15.73 -2.70
N CYS A 71 11.26 -15.00 -3.63
CA CYS A 71 11.90 -15.62 -4.81
C CYS A 71 13.00 -16.63 -4.41
N GLY A 72 13.10 -17.75 -5.14
CA GLY A 72 14.10 -18.80 -4.92
C GLY A 72 15.52 -18.40 -5.35
N GLN A 73 16.56 -19.15 -4.93
CA GLN A 73 17.98 -18.79 -5.17
C GLN A 73 18.36 -18.57 -6.65
N ASP A 74 17.76 -19.32 -7.58
CA ASP A 74 18.07 -19.22 -9.02
C ASP A 74 17.28 -18.12 -9.75
N GLU A 75 16.03 -17.86 -9.34
CA GLU A 75 15.20 -16.76 -9.87
C GLU A 75 15.58 -15.40 -9.24
N ARG A 76 16.18 -15.43 -8.04
CA ARG A 76 16.57 -14.26 -7.25
C ARG A 76 17.42 -13.26 -8.02
N LYS A 77 18.53 -13.65 -8.66
CA LYS A 77 19.53 -12.63 -9.08
C LYS A 77 19.00 -11.60 -10.09
N LEU A 78 18.19 -12.02 -11.06
CA LEU A 78 17.67 -11.10 -12.08
C LEU A 78 16.44 -10.35 -11.56
N GLU A 79 15.49 -11.04 -10.93
CA GLU A 79 14.27 -10.43 -10.41
C GLU A 79 14.54 -9.53 -9.20
N GLU A 80 15.42 -9.93 -8.28
CA GLU A 80 15.86 -9.11 -7.14
C GLU A 80 16.50 -7.80 -7.61
N SER A 81 17.33 -7.84 -8.67
CA SER A 81 17.93 -6.61 -9.20
C SER A 81 16.88 -5.64 -9.76
N LYS A 82 15.87 -6.17 -10.46
CA LYS A 82 14.77 -5.38 -11.02
C LYS A 82 13.88 -4.82 -9.91
N LEU A 83 13.40 -5.67 -9.01
CA LEU A 83 12.52 -5.29 -7.92
C LEU A 83 13.21 -4.33 -6.94
N LYS A 84 14.49 -4.53 -6.65
CA LYS A 84 15.28 -3.58 -5.85
C LYS A 84 15.42 -2.23 -6.54
N THR A 85 15.65 -2.22 -7.86
CA THR A 85 15.64 -0.98 -8.65
C THR A 85 14.26 -0.33 -8.61
N THR A 86 13.17 -1.12 -8.65
CA THR A 86 11.79 -0.63 -8.49
C THR A 86 11.55 -0.02 -7.10
N ILE A 87 12.03 -0.65 -6.02
CA ILE A 87 11.98 -0.07 -4.66
C ILE A 87 12.74 1.24 -4.60
N GLU A 88 13.99 1.27 -5.08
CA GLU A 88 14.84 2.47 -5.05
C GLU A 88 14.23 3.59 -5.91
N PHE A 89 13.65 3.23 -7.05
CA PHE A 89 12.89 4.13 -7.90
C PHE A 89 11.71 4.71 -7.12
N TRP A 90 10.83 3.88 -6.54
CA TRP A 90 9.67 4.38 -5.81
C TRP A 90 10.04 5.20 -4.58
N ARG A 91 11.04 4.77 -3.78
CA ARG A 91 11.53 5.56 -2.63
C ARG A 91 12.01 6.94 -3.09
N SER A 92 12.96 6.97 -4.03
CA SER A 92 13.52 8.22 -4.55
C SER A 92 12.47 9.10 -5.22
N PHE A 93 11.54 8.50 -5.93
CA PHE A 93 10.55 9.22 -6.73
C PHE A 93 9.43 9.78 -5.88
N ILE A 94 9.00 9.08 -4.82
CA ILE A 94 7.98 9.59 -3.90
C ILE A 94 8.59 10.64 -2.95
N GLU A 95 9.79 10.41 -2.41
CA GLU A 95 10.48 11.36 -1.51
C GLU A 95 10.74 12.74 -2.16
N ARG A 96 10.99 12.76 -3.48
CA ARG A 96 11.13 14.01 -4.24
C ARG A 96 9.81 14.76 -4.43
N ASN A 97 8.68 14.07 -4.32
CA ASN A 97 7.36 14.65 -4.61
C ASN A 97 6.61 15.12 -3.36
N GLU A 98 6.91 14.56 -2.21
CA GLU A 98 6.39 15.05 -0.94
C GLU A 98 7.40 14.65 0.15
N PRO A 99 8.02 15.60 0.87
CA PRO A 99 8.59 15.26 2.16
C PRO A 99 7.39 14.96 3.04
N PHE A 100 7.01 13.69 3.13
CA PHE A 100 6.12 13.27 4.21
C PHE A 100 6.70 13.88 5.48
N GLY A 101 5.86 14.55 6.27
CA GLY A 101 6.26 15.06 7.57
C GLY A 101 6.87 13.94 8.42
N SER A 102 7.38 14.26 9.60
CA SER A 102 7.83 13.20 10.51
C SER A 102 6.67 12.22 10.72
N PRO A 103 6.83 10.94 10.36
CA PRO A 103 5.78 9.97 10.55
C PRO A 103 5.49 9.84 12.04
N GLU A 104 4.22 9.73 12.40
CA GLU A 104 3.88 9.33 13.76
C GLU A 104 4.34 7.90 13.99
N LYS A 105 4.70 7.58 15.24
CA LYS A 105 5.23 6.26 15.57
C LYS A 105 4.24 5.14 15.21
N ALA A 106 2.95 5.46 15.25
CA ALA A 106 1.83 4.58 14.94
C ALA A 106 1.45 4.56 13.44
N ASP A 107 2.36 4.95 12.54
CA ASP A 107 2.18 4.85 11.08
C ASP A 107 3.39 4.17 10.39
N LEU A 108 4.32 3.66 11.18
CA LEU A 108 5.57 3.07 10.71
C LEU A 108 5.50 1.55 10.69
N LEU A 109 5.72 0.97 9.51
CA LEU A 109 6.03 -0.45 9.39
C LEU A 109 7.53 -0.66 9.60
N GLN A 110 7.89 -1.50 10.55
CA GLN A 110 9.28 -1.81 10.87
C GLN A 110 9.59 -3.26 10.50
N VAL A 111 10.79 -3.50 10.01
CA VAL A 111 11.30 -4.86 9.82
C VAL A 111 11.50 -5.47 11.21
N VAL A 112 10.66 -6.44 11.56
CA VAL A 112 10.70 -7.14 12.85
C VAL A 112 11.67 -8.33 12.78
N LYS A 113 11.68 -9.05 11.64
CA LYS A 113 12.59 -10.18 11.39
C LYS A 113 13.05 -10.21 9.94
N THR A 114 14.26 -10.71 9.71
CA THR A 114 14.87 -10.86 8.38
C THR A 114 15.21 -12.32 8.09
N GLY A 115 15.48 -12.64 6.83
CA GLY A 115 15.85 -14.00 6.41
C GLY A 115 14.63 -14.85 6.06
N THR A 116 14.66 -16.14 6.42
CA THR A 116 13.57 -17.09 6.14
C THR A 116 12.32 -16.86 6.98
N GLU A 117 12.44 -16.11 8.08
CA GLU A 117 11.33 -15.67 8.94
C GLU A 117 11.00 -14.19 8.68
N PHE A 118 11.06 -13.74 7.43
CA PHE A 118 10.81 -12.34 7.10
C PHE A 118 9.47 -11.87 7.66
N HIS A 119 9.51 -10.75 8.38
CA HIS A 119 8.36 -10.18 9.06
C HIS A 119 8.53 -8.66 9.10
N ILE A 120 7.57 -7.94 8.53
CA ILE A 120 7.39 -6.50 8.71
C ILE A 120 6.12 -6.28 9.52
N GLY A 121 6.16 -5.40 10.52
CA GLY A 121 5.04 -5.16 11.42
C GLY A 121 4.97 -3.73 11.90
N GLY A 122 3.76 -3.28 12.19
CA GLY A 122 3.51 -2.00 12.82
C GLY A 122 2.04 -1.85 13.20
N THR A 123 1.75 -0.86 14.01
CA THR A 123 0.38 -0.40 14.29
C THR A 123 0.14 0.78 13.37
N LEU A 124 -1.02 0.82 12.70
CA LEU A 124 -1.45 1.88 11.78
C LEU A 124 -2.75 2.51 12.26
N LEU A 125 -2.87 3.83 12.16
CA LEU A 125 -4.14 4.53 12.32
C LEU A 125 -5.10 4.11 11.18
N ASP A 126 -6.37 3.88 11.47
CA ASP A 126 -7.43 3.77 10.47
C ASP A 126 -7.93 5.18 10.12
N PRO A 127 -7.59 5.71 8.93
CA PRO A 127 -8.00 7.06 8.55
C PRO A 127 -9.49 7.15 8.16
N ASP A 128 -10.21 6.03 8.08
CA ASP A 128 -11.62 5.97 7.67
C ASP A 128 -12.32 4.79 8.35
N PRO A 129 -12.38 4.81 9.70
CA PRO A 129 -12.89 3.69 10.48
C PRO A 129 -14.37 3.47 10.23
N ILE A 130 -14.77 2.20 10.22
CA ILE A 130 -16.19 1.81 10.10
C ILE A 130 -16.91 2.00 11.45
N VAL A 131 -16.18 1.94 12.56
CA VAL A 131 -16.71 2.02 13.93
C VAL A 131 -16.21 3.31 14.58
N GLU A 132 -17.13 4.06 15.17
CA GLU A 132 -16.80 5.20 16.04
C GLU A 132 -16.42 4.65 17.42
N PHE A 133 -15.25 5.05 17.92
CA PHE A 133 -14.79 4.70 19.26
C PHE A 133 -15.29 5.73 20.27
N GLU A 134 -15.49 5.32 21.52
CA GLU A 134 -15.84 6.23 22.62
C GLU A 134 -14.62 7.10 23.01
N ASP A 135 -14.86 8.24 23.66
CA ASP A 135 -13.82 9.09 24.28
C ASP A 135 -12.64 9.56 23.40
N ASP A 136 -12.92 10.02 22.17
CA ASP A 136 -11.90 10.53 21.22
C ASP A 136 -10.76 9.53 20.95
N GLU A 137 -10.97 8.23 21.18
CA GLU A 137 -9.98 7.21 20.90
C GLU A 137 -9.74 7.09 19.38
N GLU A 138 -8.46 7.13 19.01
CA GLU A 138 -8.05 6.97 17.63
C GLU A 138 -8.09 5.48 17.23
N PRO A 139 -8.68 5.15 16.08
CA PRO A 139 -8.86 3.77 15.65
C PRO A 139 -7.54 3.19 15.13
N TYR A 140 -6.90 2.29 15.86
CA TYR A 140 -5.65 1.66 15.40
C TYR A 140 -5.86 0.19 15.04
N TYR A 141 -5.09 -0.31 14.06
CA TYR A 141 -4.99 -1.74 13.78
C TYR A 141 -3.53 -2.17 13.59
N ASP A 142 -3.23 -3.38 14.03
CA ASP A 142 -1.94 -4.00 13.75
C ASP A 142 -1.91 -4.55 12.32
N LEU A 143 -0.84 -4.23 11.60
CA LEU A 143 -0.55 -4.74 10.27
C LEU A 143 0.77 -5.50 10.27
N TYR A 144 0.74 -6.73 9.74
CA TYR A 144 1.92 -7.55 9.53
C TYR A 144 2.01 -8.05 8.10
N ILE A 145 3.23 -8.08 7.54
CA ILE A 145 3.57 -8.73 6.28
C ILE A 145 4.59 -9.83 6.58
N GLU A 146 4.26 -11.07 6.31
CA GLU A 146 5.11 -12.24 6.61
C GLU A 146 5.17 -13.23 5.45
N LEU A 147 6.19 -14.09 5.44
CA LEU A 147 6.33 -15.17 4.46
C LEU A 147 5.94 -16.52 5.06
N ASP A 148 5.22 -17.31 4.28
CA ASP A 148 4.87 -18.69 4.62
C ASP A 148 4.94 -19.59 3.38
N GLY A 149 6.06 -20.30 3.27
CA GLY A 149 6.38 -21.11 2.10
C GLY A 149 6.42 -20.26 0.83
N ARG A 150 5.44 -20.45 -0.06
CA ARG A 150 5.32 -19.73 -1.34
C ARG A 150 4.37 -18.53 -1.28
N TYR A 151 3.77 -18.28 -0.12
CA TYR A 151 2.76 -17.24 0.05
C TYR A 151 3.31 -16.06 0.84
N ILE A 152 2.82 -14.89 0.48
CA ILE A 152 3.01 -13.64 1.22
C ILE A 152 1.71 -13.38 1.96
N HIS A 153 1.77 -13.28 3.28
CA HIS A 153 0.60 -12.99 4.10
C HIS A 153 0.59 -11.52 4.52
N MET A 154 -0.56 -10.87 4.42
CA MET A 154 -0.83 -9.58 5.01
C MET A 154 -1.92 -9.74 6.06
N ASN A 155 -1.58 -9.50 7.33
CA ASN A 155 -2.46 -9.69 8.48
C ASN A 155 -2.92 -8.33 9.01
N PHE A 156 -4.22 -8.13 9.13
CA PHE A 156 -4.89 -6.97 9.73
C PHE A 156 -5.55 -7.42 11.05
N GLY A 157 -4.82 -7.32 12.16
CA GLY A 157 -5.20 -7.96 13.42
C GLY A 157 -5.47 -9.46 13.22
N TRP A 158 -6.72 -9.87 13.43
CA TRP A 158 -7.22 -11.24 13.22
C TRP A 158 -7.56 -11.64 11.78
N VAL A 159 -7.59 -10.71 10.82
CA VAL A 159 -7.88 -11.00 9.41
C VAL A 159 -6.59 -11.25 8.65
N ARG A 160 -6.48 -12.38 7.93
CA ARG A 160 -5.32 -12.71 7.10
C ARG A 160 -5.69 -12.76 5.63
N TRP A 161 -4.88 -12.12 4.80
CA TRP A 161 -4.91 -12.25 3.34
C TRP A 161 -3.61 -12.87 2.84
N SER A 162 -3.74 -13.81 1.93
CA SER A 162 -2.64 -14.61 1.41
C SER A 162 -2.50 -14.36 -0.09
N PHE A 163 -1.28 -14.08 -0.55
CA PHE A 163 -1.00 -13.72 -1.93
C PHE A 163 0.10 -14.61 -2.50
N ILE A 164 0.02 -14.91 -3.79
CA ILE A 164 1.22 -15.31 -4.56
C ILE A 164 2.04 -14.07 -4.95
N ASN A 165 3.28 -14.28 -5.39
CA ASN A 165 4.20 -13.19 -5.74
C ASN A 165 3.60 -12.17 -6.71
N THR A 166 2.95 -12.63 -7.78
CA THR A 166 2.38 -11.73 -8.81
C THR A 166 1.21 -10.90 -8.28
N GLU A 167 0.41 -11.44 -7.35
CA GLU A 167 -0.70 -10.71 -6.71
C GLU A 167 -0.17 -9.66 -5.73
N ALA A 168 0.86 -10.01 -4.95
CA ALA A 168 1.52 -9.09 -4.02
C ALA A 168 2.25 -7.96 -4.76
N GLU A 169 2.95 -8.28 -5.86
CA GLU A 169 3.61 -7.30 -6.73
C GLU A 169 2.58 -6.34 -7.34
N TRP A 170 1.50 -6.87 -7.92
CA TRP A 170 0.42 -6.03 -8.46
C TRP A 170 -0.14 -5.08 -7.40
N LEU A 171 -0.43 -5.59 -6.20
CA LEU A 171 -0.98 -4.78 -5.11
C LEU A 171 -0.01 -3.66 -4.70
N ALA A 172 1.27 -3.98 -4.57
CA ALA A 172 2.31 -3.02 -4.25
C ALA A 172 2.41 -1.91 -5.30
N GLU A 173 2.42 -2.26 -6.59
CA GLU A 173 2.47 -1.29 -7.68
C GLU A 173 1.26 -0.36 -7.68
N GLN A 174 0.06 -0.89 -7.43
CA GLN A 174 -1.15 -0.06 -7.39
C GLN A 174 -1.18 0.86 -6.18
N LEU A 175 -0.69 0.42 -5.02
CA LEU A 175 -0.53 1.25 -3.82
C LEU A 175 0.42 2.41 -4.11
N LEU A 176 1.62 2.13 -4.62
CA LEU A 176 2.65 3.15 -4.90
C LEU A 176 2.22 4.11 -6.02
N THR A 177 1.48 3.62 -7.01
CA THR A 177 0.86 4.46 -8.04
C THR A 177 -0.18 5.40 -7.45
N ALA A 178 -1.05 4.90 -6.56
CA ALA A 178 -2.05 5.73 -5.89
C ALA A 178 -1.38 6.83 -5.03
N VAL A 179 -0.33 6.47 -4.28
CA VAL A 179 0.49 7.42 -3.50
C VAL A 179 1.06 8.50 -4.40
N PHE A 180 1.70 8.12 -5.51
CA PHE A 180 2.25 9.08 -6.45
C PHE A 180 1.20 10.06 -6.99
N LEU A 181 0.02 9.56 -7.37
CA LEU A 181 -1.07 10.41 -7.85
C LEU A 181 -1.64 11.31 -6.74
N ALA A 182 -1.60 10.86 -5.49
CA ALA A 182 -1.93 11.70 -4.34
C ALA A 182 -0.95 12.89 -4.21
N THR A 183 0.37 12.64 -4.30
CA THR A 183 1.41 13.69 -4.17
C THR A 183 1.34 14.74 -5.29
N LYS A 184 1.06 14.33 -6.54
CA LYS A 184 0.84 15.27 -7.66
C LYS A 184 -0.37 16.17 -7.41
N SER A 185 -1.39 15.60 -6.79
CA SER A 185 -2.57 16.31 -6.30
C SER A 185 -2.21 17.59 -5.52
N VAL A 186 -1.29 17.44 -4.57
CA VAL A 186 -0.89 18.47 -3.62
C VAL A 186 -0.13 19.61 -4.30
N LYS A 187 0.77 19.30 -5.24
CA LYS A 187 1.54 20.33 -5.99
C LYS A 187 0.67 21.22 -6.88
N ASP A 188 -0.37 20.67 -7.49
CA ASP A 188 -1.33 21.45 -8.29
C ASP A 188 -2.18 22.40 -7.40
N LEU A 189 -2.36 22.03 -6.13
CA LEU A 189 -3.04 22.86 -5.14
C LEU A 189 -2.15 23.98 -4.60
N SER A 190 -0.85 23.75 -4.40
CA SER A 190 0.09 24.75 -3.85
C SER A 190 0.58 25.80 -4.86
N THR A 191 0.55 25.48 -6.16
CA THR A 191 0.93 26.41 -7.26
C THR A 191 -0.17 27.37 -7.70
N SER A 192 -1.34 27.32 -7.04
CA SER A 192 -2.51 28.15 -7.35
C SER A 192 -2.75 29.30 -6.35
N THR A 193 -1.76 29.63 -5.53
CA THR A 193 -1.77 30.73 -4.55
C THR A 193 -0.80 31.82 -4.99
#